data_AF-A0A847HLW3-F1
#
_entry.id   AF-A0A847HLW3-F1
#
_cell.length_a   1.000
_cell.length_b   1.000
_cell.length_c   1.000
_cell.angle_alpha   90.00
_cell.angle_beta   90.00
_cell.angle_gamma   90.00
#
_symmetry.space_group_name_H-M   'P 1'
#
loop_
_entity.id
_entity.type
_entity.pdbx_description
1 polymer ?
#
loop_
_entity_poly.entity_id
_entity_poly.type
_entity_poly.pdbx_seq_one_letter_code
_entity_poly.pdbx_strand_id
1 'polypeptide(L)'
;MKKATIIRMLSCMLLICTIGLSQQVNLSSQQPGVVDLTLVTALHPLMSLYDFNRMSFVNVEFGLDAKSLHEERQKLLEQGKVNQDDLEKELAVINNEYSALKQKQFMLMNDLQKAADARQKEELRKTTEETNRLISELWQKRNLINFRLANPDLMLPEQTATMLNRIEREIQETVDKVAEEGGFNLILNAAIPNNGKRNMQRSFEILTDKNLSHAETDLYYAFLANTRESAQQKKDREHAAGMQKEANGAATWLEQSRQPAVQEQLPINPHPLVLRGGIDITTEVVKRLLKRYKCDDEVIERLEKLLNKRNPRN
;
A
#
# COMPACT_ATOMS: atom_id res chain seq x y z
N MET A 1 16.65 5.72 73.44
CA MET A 1 15.92 6.38 72.33
C MET A 1 14.53 5.78 72.23
N LYS A 2 13.51 6.63 72.29
CA LYS A 2 12.14 6.26 72.73
C LYS A 2 11.36 5.61 71.58
N LYS A 3 10.67 4.49 71.86
CA LYS A 3 9.79 3.75 70.93
C LYS A 3 8.83 4.67 70.14
N ALA A 4 8.45 5.81 70.71
CA ALA A 4 7.62 6.83 70.07
C ALA A 4 8.24 7.45 68.80
N THR A 5 9.56 7.59 68.70
CA THR A 5 10.22 8.17 67.53
C THR A 5 10.24 7.18 66.36
N ILE A 6 10.45 5.89 66.65
CA ILE A 6 10.43 4.81 65.66
C ILE A 6 9.03 4.64 65.08
N ILE A 7 7.99 4.70 65.93
CA ILE A 7 6.59 4.60 65.48
C ILE A 7 6.25 5.78 64.55
N ARG A 8 6.66 7.02 64.87
CA ARG A 8 6.42 8.18 64.00
C ARG A 8 7.16 8.09 62.67
N MET A 9 8.39 7.58 62.64
CA MET A 9 9.13 7.35 61.39
C MET A 9 8.47 6.26 60.53
N LEU A 10 8.03 5.16 61.15
CA LEU A 10 7.29 4.10 60.47
C LEU A 10 5.93 4.59 59.94
N SER A 11 5.22 5.44 60.68
CA SER A 11 3.98 6.05 60.23
C SER A 11 4.20 7.00 59.04
N CYS A 12 5.27 7.81 59.05
CA CYS A 12 5.61 8.65 57.90
C CYS A 12 6.05 7.82 56.68
N MET A 13 6.84 6.76 56.86
CA MET A 13 7.19 5.85 55.76
C MET A 13 5.97 5.13 55.19
N LEU A 14 5.04 4.67 56.03
CA LEU A 14 3.78 4.08 55.57
C LEU A 14 2.92 5.10 54.81
N LEU A 15 2.87 6.36 55.26
CA LEU A 15 2.12 7.41 54.56
C LEU A 15 2.74 7.72 53.19
N ILE A 16 4.07 7.81 53.10
CA ILE A 16 4.79 8.07 51.84
C ILE A 16 4.68 6.87 50.89
N CYS A 17 4.74 5.64 51.41
CA CYS A 17 4.50 4.42 50.62
C CYS A 17 3.05 4.32 50.12
N THR A 18 2.05 4.80 50.87
CA THR A 18 0.66 4.79 50.40
C THR A 18 0.39 5.83 49.32
N ILE A 19 1.10 6.97 49.31
CA ILE A 19 0.95 8.01 48.29
C ILE A 19 1.65 7.60 46.98
N GLY A 20 2.75 6.83 47.07
CA GLY A 20 3.47 6.31 45.89
C GLY A 20 2.78 5.16 45.14
N LEU A 21 1.85 4.44 45.80
CA LEU A 21 1.13 3.29 45.23
C LEU A 21 -0.31 3.60 44.77
N SER A 22 -0.76 4.85 44.94
CA SER A 22 -2.12 5.28 44.55
C SER A 22 -2.19 6.08 43.25
N GLN A 23 -1.13 6.12 42.45
CA GLN A 23 -1.30 6.33 41.00
C GLN A 23 -1.72 4.99 40.38
N GLN A 24 -2.94 4.55 40.73
CA GLN A 24 -3.72 3.78 39.77
C GLN A 24 -3.82 4.68 38.53
N VAL A 25 -3.07 4.34 37.48
CA VAL A 25 -3.33 4.91 36.16
C VAL A 25 -4.80 4.63 35.90
N ASN A 26 -5.60 5.70 35.95
CA ASN A 26 -7.04 5.66 35.82
C ASN A 26 -7.35 5.35 34.34
N LEU A 27 -7.14 4.09 33.93
CA LEU A 27 -7.50 3.56 32.61
C LEU A 27 -9.03 3.50 32.42
N SER A 28 -9.80 3.74 33.50
CA SER A 28 -11.25 3.66 33.54
C SER A 28 -12.01 4.78 32.79
N SER A 29 -11.32 5.78 32.22
CA SER A 29 -12.00 6.90 31.55
C SER A 29 -11.47 7.26 30.16
N GLN A 30 -10.45 6.58 29.64
CA GLN A 30 -9.94 6.86 28.28
C GLN A 30 -10.35 5.74 27.34
N GLN A 31 -11.39 5.99 26.55
CA GLN A 31 -11.74 5.12 25.44
C GLN A 31 -10.57 5.12 24.44
N PRO A 32 -10.10 3.95 23.97
CA PRO A 32 -9.08 3.90 22.94
C PRO A 32 -9.62 4.50 21.64
N GLY A 33 -8.73 5.08 20.83
CA GLY A 33 -9.06 5.42 19.46
C GLY A 33 -9.02 4.18 18.57
N VAL A 34 -9.82 4.15 17.52
CA VAL A 34 -9.88 3.05 16.57
C VAL A 34 -9.75 3.59 15.14
N VAL A 35 -8.96 2.91 14.31
CA VAL A 35 -8.76 3.28 12.91
C VAL A 35 -8.87 2.06 12.01
N ASP A 36 -9.68 2.12 10.95
CA ASP A 36 -9.67 1.13 9.89
C ASP A 36 -8.55 1.44 8.89
N LEU A 37 -7.35 0.89 9.13
CA LEU A 37 -6.20 1.12 8.26
C LEU A 37 -6.42 0.63 6.82
N THR A 38 -7.33 -0.32 6.59
CA THR A 38 -7.64 -0.77 5.23
C THR A 38 -8.39 0.30 4.47
N LEU A 39 -9.38 0.90 5.12
CA LEU A 39 -10.14 1.99 4.54
C LEU A 39 -9.28 3.24 4.36
N VAL A 40 -8.45 3.59 5.36
CA VAL A 40 -7.52 4.72 5.25
C VAL A 40 -6.53 4.53 4.11
N THR A 41 -5.99 3.31 3.94
CA THR A 41 -5.06 3.01 2.84
C THR A 41 -5.76 3.13 1.50
N ALA A 42 -6.91 2.48 1.32
CA ALA A 42 -7.65 2.53 0.06
C ALA A 42 -8.15 3.94 -0.30
N LEU A 43 -8.34 4.81 0.69
CA LEU A 43 -8.73 6.20 0.51
C LEU A 43 -7.55 7.18 0.55
N HIS A 44 -6.32 6.68 0.54
CA HIS A 44 -5.16 7.54 0.43
C HIS A 44 -5.13 8.18 -0.97
N PRO A 45 -4.91 9.51 -1.11
CA PRO A 45 -4.97 10.17 -2.41
C PRO A 45 -4.11 9.53 -3.50
N LEU A 46 -2.88 9.13 -3.18
CA LEU A 46 -1.99 8.43 -4.11
C LEU A 46 -2.52 7.06 -4.59
N MET A 47 -3.37 6.38 -3.82
CA MET A 47 -3.98 5.10 -4.26
C MET A 47 -4.95 5.27 -5.42
N SER A 48 -5.35 6.50 -5.75
CA SER A 48 -6.06 6.79 -7.01
C SER A 48 -5.26 6.49 -8.27
N LEU A 49 -3.94 6.41 -8.18
CA LEU A 49 -3.09 6.03 -9.29
C LEU A 49 -2.75 4.54 -9.28
N TYR A 50 -3.19 3.79 -8.26
CA TYR A 50 -2.88 2.38 -8.13
C TYR A 50 -3.82 1.53 -8.99
N ASP A 51 -3.25 0.79 -9.93
CA ASP A 51 -3.97 -0.19 -10.73
C ASP A 51 -3.94 -1.54 -10.02
N PHE A 52 -5.08 -1.95 -9.46
CA PHE A 52 -5.19 -3.22 -8.73
C PHE A 52 -5.04 -4.45 -9.64
N ASN A 53 -5.37 -4.33 -10.94
CA ASN A 53 -5.23 -5.45 -11.87
C ASN A 53 -3.76 -5.67 -12.23
N ARG A 54 -3.00 -4.57 -12.41
CA ARG A 54 -1.59 -4.60 -12.80
C ARG A 54 -0.63 -4.45 -11.61
N MET A 55 -1.17 -4.29 -10.40
CA MET A 55 -0.48 -4.20 -9.12
C MET A 55 0.60 -3.11 -9.05
N SER A 56 0.40 -2.00 -9.76
CA SER A 56 1.40 -0.92 -9.88
C SER A 56 0.74 0.44 -10.03
N PHE A 57 1.49 1.50 -9.74
CA PHE A 57 1.01 2.86 -9.95
C PHE A 57 1.19 3.30 -11.40
N VAL A 58 0.22 4.04 -11.93
CA VAL A 58 0.42 4.81 -13.17
C VAL A 58 1.51 5.85 -12.93
N ASN A 59 2.48 5.94 -13.83
CA ASN A 59 3.67 6.79 -13.69
C ASN A 59 3.39 8.25 -14.06
N VAL A 60 2.45 8.86 -13.36
CA VAL A 60 1.99 10.25 -13.57
C VAL A 60 1.95 10.98 -12.24
N GLU A 61 1.96 12.31 -12.30
CA GLU A 61 1.79 13.13 -11.11
C GLU A 61 0.33 13.08 -10.60
N PHE A 62 0.17 13.04 -9.29
CA PHE A 62 -1.15 13.15 -8.66
C PHE A 62 -1.67 14.59 -8.79
N GLY A 63 -2.97 14.74 -9.09
CA GLY A 63 -3.65 16.05 -9.14
C GLY A 63 -3.82 16.65 -10.53
N LEU A 64 -3.53 15.91 -11.60
CA LEU A 64 -3.95 16.29 -12.95
C LEU A 64 -5.47 16.18 -13.08
N ASP A 65 -6.07 16.95 -13.98
CA ASP A 65 -7.46 16.73 -14.37
C ASP A 65 -7.61 15.43 -15.18
N ALA A 66 -8.84 14.90 -15.27
CA ALA A 66 -9.10 13.64 -15.94
C ALA A 66 -8.63 13.63 -17.42
N LYS A 67 -8.70 14.75 -18.13
CA LYS A 67 -8.24 14.85 -19.51
C LYS A 67 -6.71 14.83 -19.57
N SER A 68 -6.04 15.64 -18.76
CA SER A 68 -4.57 15.64 -18.69
C SER A 68 -3.99 14.31 -18.20
N LEU A 69 -4.66 13.61 -17.28
CA LEU A 69 -4.29 12.25 -16.89
C LEU A 69 -4.33 11.31 -18.10
N HIS A 70 -5.43 11.34 -18.86
CA HIS A 70 -5.59 10.48 -20.03
C HIS A 70 -4.52 10.78 -21.09
N GLU A 71 -4.28 12.06 -21.38
CA GLU A 71 -3.27 12.51 -22.34
C GLU A 71 -1.85 12.07 -21.93
N GLU A 72 -1.47 12.25 -20.66
CA GLU A 72 -0.14 11.84 -20.19
C GLU A 72 0.01 10.32 -20.20
N ARG A 73 -1.06 9.58 -19.87
CA ARG A 73 -1.06 8.11 -19.98
C ARG A 73 -0.87 7.65 -21.43
N GLN A 74 -1.57 8.26 -22.39
CA GLN A 74 -1.39 7.93 -23.81
C GLN A 74 0.04 8.21 -24.27
N LYS A 75 0.61 9.34 -23.85
CA LYS A 75 1.99 9.71 -24.16
C LYS A 75 2.99 8.70 -23.60
N LEU A 76 2.80 8.20 -22.38
CA LEU A 76 3.63 7.13 -21.82
C LEU A 76 3.52 5.83 -22.62
N LEU A 77 2.32 5.46 -23.07
CA LEU A 77 2.12 4.29 -23.92
C LEU A 77 2.82 4.44 -25.28
N GLU A 78 2.74 5.62 -25.89
CA GLU A 78 3.42 5.94 -27.14
C GLU A 78 4.95 5.91 -27.00
N GLN A 79 5.49 6.51 -25.94
CA GLN A 79 6.92 6.43 -25.62
C GLN A 79 7.38 4.99 -25.39
N GLY A 80 6.53 4.16 -24.77
CA GLY A 80 6.76 2.73 -24.62
C GLY A 80 6.95 2.02 -25.95
N LYS A 81 6.12 2.34 -26.95
CA LYS A 81 6.24 1.79 -28.31
C LYS A 81 7.52 2.21 -29.01
N VAL A 82 7.97 3.46 -28.82
CA VAL A 82 9.23 3.96 -29.41
C VAL A 82 10.44 3.17 -28.89
N ASN A 83 10.43 2.80 -27.61
CA ASN A 83 11.53 2.06 -26.99
C ASN A 83 11.37 0.53 -27.08
N GLN A 84 10.31 0.04 -27.72
CA GLN A 84 9.96 -1.39 -27.73
C GLN A 84 11.03 -2.23 -28.42
N ASP A 85 11.46 -1.84 -29.62
CA ASP A 85 12.46 -2.58 -30.40
C ASP A 85 13.79 -2.75 -29.65
N ASP A 86 14.22 -1.72 -28.92
CA ASP A 86 15.47 -1.75 -28.16
C ASP A 86 15.35 -2.64 -26.93
N LEU A 87 14.22 -2.59 -26.23
CA LEU A 87 13.92 -3.49 -25.11
C LEU A 87 13.79 -4.95 -25.56
N GLU A 88 13.21 -5.22 -26.73
CA GLU A 88 13.11 -6.57 -27.31
C GLU A 88 14.48 -7.13 -27.70
N LYS A 89 15.35 -6.30 -28.29
CA LYS A 89 16.75 -6.68 -28.57
C LYS A 89 17.51 -6.99 -27.29
N GLU A 90 17.39 -6.14 -26.27
CA GLU A 90 18.03 -6.36 -24.97
C GLU A 90 17.51 -7.65 -24.31
N LEU A 91 16.20 -7.90 -24.38
CA LEU A 91 15.58 -9.13 -23.89
C LEU A 91 16.12 -10.37 -24.61
N ALA A 92 16.33 -10.30 -25.93
CA ALA A 92 16.92 -11.39 -26.70
C ALA A 92 18.36 -11.70 -26.26
N VAL A 93 19.18 -10.66 -26.02
CA VAL A 93 20.55 -10.82 -25.48
C VAL A 93 20.51 -11.49 -24.10
N ILE A 94 19.66 -11.00 -23.19
CA ILE A 94 19.52 -11.57 -21.84
C ILE A 94 19.05 -13.03 -21.90
N ASN A 95 18.09 -13.36 -22.77
CA ASN A 95 17.61 -14.74 -22.90
C ASN A 95 18.72 -15.69 -23.39
N ASN A 96 19.57 -15.23 -24.31
CA ASN A 96 20.72 -16.00 -24.79
C ASN A 96 21.75 -16.22 -23.68
N GLU A 97 22.14 -15.16 -22.97
CA GLU A 97 23.08 -15.23 -21.84
C GLU A 97 22.56 -16.11 -20.70
N TYR A 98 21.28 -15.96 -20.35
CA TYR A 98 20.60 -16.75 -19.34
C TYR A 98 20.62 -18.25 -19.69
N SER A 99 20.33 -18.58 -20.95
CA SER A 99 20.35 -19.96 -21.45
C SER A 99 21.76 -20.57 -21.39
N ALA A 100 22.78 -19.80 -21.78
CA ALA A 100 24.18 -20.23 -21.70
C ALA A 100 24.61 -20.48 -20.24
N LEU A 101 24.25 -19.59 -19.31
CA LEU A 101 24.54 -19.78 -17.89
C LEU A 101 23.77 -20.95 -17.28
N LYS A 102 22.54 -21.22 -17.71
CA LYS A 102 21.78 -22.41 -17.29
C LYS A 102 22.42 -23.71 -17.75
N GLN A 103 22.93 -23.76 -18.98
CA GLN A 103 23.72 -24.89 -19.47
C GLN A 103 25.01 -25.05 -18.66
N LYS A 104 25.73 -23.96 -18.37
CA LYS A 104 26.91 -23.97 -17.50
C LYS A 104 26.60 -24.47 -16.09
N GLN A 105 25.49 -24.02 -15.50
CA GLN A 105 25.01 -24.49 -14.19
C GLN A 105 24.81 -26.02 -14.19
N PHE A 106 24.17 -26.55 -15.23
CA PHE A 106 23.96 -27.99 -15.37
C PHE A 106 25.27 -28.78 -15.47
N MET A 107 26.23 -28.28 -16.28
CA MET A 107 27.55 -28.89 -16.37
C MET A 107 28.31 -28.87 -15.03
N LEU A 108 28.32 -27.73 -14.35
CA LEU A 108 28.96 -27.58 -13.03
C LEU A 108 28.36 -28.52 -11.99
N MET A 109 27.04 -28.72 -11.98
CA MET A 109 26.39 -29.67 -11.07
C MET A 109 26.83 -31.11 -11.35
N ASN A 110 26.97 -31.49 -12.62
CA ASN A 110 27.47 -32.82 -13.00
C ASN A 110 28.95 -33.01 -12.61
N ASP A 111 29.78 -31.98 -12.80
CA ASP A 111 31.20 -32.04 -12.45
C ASP A 111 31.40 -32.09 -10.94
N LEU A 112 30.58 -31.37 -10.17
CA LEU A 112 30.61 -31.38 -8.70
C LEU A 112 30.20 -32.74 -8.12
N GLN A 113 29.33 -33.49 -8.81
CA GLN A 113 29.01 -34.88 -8.45
C GLN A 113 30.17 -35.85 -8.73
N LYS A 114 30.97 -35.60 -9.78
CA LYS A 114 32.09 -36.45 -10.20
C LYS A 114 33.42 -36.11 -9.51
N ALA A 115 33.53 -34.91 -8.92
CA ALA A 115 34.75 -34.46 -8.25
C ALA A 115 35.08 -35.30 -7.02
N ALA A 116 36.24 -35.97 -7.05
CA ALA A 116 36.75 -36.78 -5.94
C ALA A 116 37.65 -35.98 -4.98
N ASP A 117 38.30 -34.93 -5.48
CA ASP A 117 39.22 -34.09 -4.71
C ASP A 117 38.50 -32.95 -3.98
N ALA A 118 38.90 -32.70 -2.73
CA ALA A 118 38.27 -31.70 -1.86
C ALA A 118 38.54 -30.26 -2.33
N ARG A 119 39.72 -29.99 -2.88
CA ARG A 119 40.09 -28.65 -3.38
C ARG A 119 39.36 -28.34 -4.68
N GLN A 120 39.31 -29.31 -5.60
CA GLN A 120 38.53 -29.20 -6.84
C GLN A 120 37.04 -28.98 -6.56
N LYS A 121 36.48 -29.70 -5.57
CA LYS A 121 35.08 -29.55 -5.17
C LYS A 121 34.76 -28.16 -4.62
N GLU A 122 35.69 -27.57 -3.87
CA GLU A 122 35.54 -26.21 -3.33
C GLU A 122 35.62 -25.15 -4.43
N GLU A 123 36.52 -25.29 -5.40
CA GLU A 123 36.60 -24.40 -6.56
C GLU A 123 35.31 -24.46 -7.40
N LEU A 124 34.80 -25.66 -7.67
CA LEU A 124 33.53 -25.85 -8.39
C LEU A 124 32.33 -25.25 -7.64
N ARG A 125 32.31 -25.31 -6.30
CA ARG A 125 31.26 -24.66 -5.48
C ARG A 125 31.26 -23.16 -5.67
N LYS A 126 32.43 -22.51 -5.58
CA LYS A 126 32.55 -21.06 -5.79
C LYS A 126 32.07 -20.64 -7.18
N THR A 127 32.48 -21.37 -8.22
CA THR A 127 32.01 -21.11 -9.59
C THR A 127 30.51 -21.33 -9.74
N THR A 128 29.94 -22.32 -9.05
CA THR A 128 28.49 -22.58 -9.03
C THR A 128 27.72 -21.44 -8.37
N GLU A 129 28.20 -20.96 -7.22
CA GLU A 129 27.59 -19.82 -6.51
C GLU A 129 27.63 -18.55 -7.37
N GLU A 130 28.77 -18.25 -8.01
CA GLU A 130 28.88 -17.10 -8.91
C GLU A 130 27.95 -17.24 -10.13
N THR A 131 27.87 -18.44 -10.72
CA THR A 131 26.94 -18.72 -11.83
C THR A 131 25.48 -18.54 -11.39
N ASN A 132 25.11 -19.00 -10.19
CA ASN A 132 23.77 -18.84 -9.63
C ASN A 132 23.41 -17.37 -9.37
N ARG A 133 24.37 -16.58 -8.90
CA ARG A 133 24.22 -15.14 -8.72
C ARG A 133 23.92 -14.45 -10.04
N LEU A 134 24.74 -14.70 -11.07
CA LEU A 134 24.54 -14.13 -12.42
C LEU A 134 23.21 -14.55 -13.05
N ILE A 135 22.80 -15.82 -12.88
CA ILE A 135 21.49 -16.31 -13.32
C ILE A 135 20.36 -15.53 -12.64
N SER A 136 20.49 -15.24 -11.34
CA SER A 136 19.48 -14.52 -10.57
C SER A 136 19.41 -13.05 -11.01
N GLU A 137 20.55 -12.40 -11.21
CA GLU A 137 20.65 -11.03 -11.73
C GLU A 137 20.02 -10.90 -13.12
N LEU A 138 20.35 -11.80 -14.06
CA LEU A 138 19.74 -11.82 -15.40
C LEU A 138 18.25 -12.12 -15.35
N TRP A 139 17.80 -13.02 -14.46
CA TRP A 139 16.39 -13.32 -14.29
C TRP A 139 15.60 -12.09 -13.79
N GLN A 140 16.15 -11.35 -12.83
CA GLN A 140 15.56 -10.08 -12.38
C GLN A 140 15.49 -9.06 -13.52
N LYS A 141 16.61 -8.87 -14.24
CA LYS A 141 16.67 -7.93 -15.38
C LYS A 141 15.66 -8.30 -16.47
N ARG A 142 15.56 -9.58 -16.82
CA ARG A 142 14.57 -10.13 -17.77
C ARG A 142 13.14 -9.78 -17.35
N ASN A 143 12.81 -9.99 -16.07
CA ASN A 143 11.47 -9.70 -15.57
C ASN A 143 11.14 -8.21 -15.61
N LEU A 144 12.11 -7.34 -15.31
CA LEU A 144 11.94 -5.89 -15.40
C LEU A 144 11.69 -5.43 -16.84
N ILE A 145 12.42 -5.97 -17.82
CA ILE A 145 12.21 -5.65 -19.24
C ILE A 145 10.84 -6.15 -19.70
N ASN A 146 10.48 -7.39 -19.38
CA ASN A 146 9.15 -7.92 -19.70
C ASN A 146 8.04 -7.07 -19.09
N PHE A 147 8.22 -6.62 -17.84
CA PHE A 147 7.26 -5.73 -17.18
C PHE A 147 7.12 -4.41 -17.94
N ARG A 148 8.25 -3.79 -18.36
CA ARG A 148 8.24 -2.53 -19.11
C ARG A 148 7.61 -2.66 -20.49
N LEU A 149 7.88 -3.74 -21.21
CA LEU A 149 7.25 -4.03 -22.50
C LEU A 149 5.72 -4.17 -22.37
N ALA A 150 5.27 -4.89 -21.35
CA ALA A 150 3.83 -5.10 -21.13
C ALA A 150 3.12 -3.87 -20.53
N ASN A 151 3.82 -3.04 -19.76
CA ASN A 151 3.23 -1.97 -18.96
C ASN A 151 4.06 -0.66 -19.01
N PRO A 152 4.13 0.01 -20.17
CA PRO A 152 4.95 1.21 -20.31
C PRO A 152 4.43 2.42 -19.53
N ASP A 153 3.13 2.46 -19.21
CA ASP A 153 2.49 3.53 -18.43
C ASP A 153 2.66 3.39 -16.91
N LEU A 154 3.19 2.27 -16.42
CA LEU A 154 3.28 1.99 -14.99
C LEU A 154 4.67 2.29 -14.40
N MET A 155 4.72 2.54 -13.10
CA MET A 155 5.96 2.57 -12.32
C MET A 155 6.61 1.19 -12.26
N LEU A 156 7.95 1.15 -12.14
CA LEU A 156 8.65 -0.12 -11.90
C LEU A 156 8.25 -0.72 -10.54
N PRO A 157 8.37 -2.05 -10.37
CA PRO A 157 8.06 -2.71 -9.10
C PRO A 157 8.75 -2.07 -7.88
N GLU A 158 10.02 -1.68 -8.01
CA GLU A 158 10.79 -1.02 -6.93
C GLU A 158 10.26 0.37 -6.58
N GLN A 159 9.84 1.13 -7.59
CA GLN A 159 9.24 2.45 -7.43
C GLN A 159 7.84 2.33 -6.79
N THR A 160 7.07 1.33 -7.21
CA THR A 160 5.78 0.98 -6.61
C THR A 160 5.94 0.61 -5.14
N ALA A 161 6.91 -0.24 -4.79
CA ALA A 161 7.22 -0.57 -3.39
C ALA A 161 7.58 0.68 -2.58
N THR A 162 8.38 1.57 -3.15
CA THR A 162 8.74 2.85 -2.52
C THR A 162 7.52 3.74 -2.28
N MET A 163 6.60 3.80 -3.25
CA MET A 163 5.35 4.56 -3.13
C MET A 163 4.42 3.98 -2.06
N LEU A 164 4.31 2.64 -1.98
CA LEU A 164 3.53 1.96 -0.94
C LEU A 164 4.08 2.23 0.46
N ASN A 165 5.40 2.13 0.64
CA ASN A 165 6.04 2.46 1.91
C ASN A 165 5.83 3.93 2.29
N ARG A 166 5.84 4.83 1.30
CA ARG A 166 5.52 6.24 1.52
C ARG A 166 4.08 6.42 2.01
N ILE A 167 3.11 5.75 1.39
CA ILE A 167 1.70 5.77 1.79
C ILE A 167 1.54 5.26 3.23
N GLU A 168 2.13 4.10 3.56
CA GLU A 168 2.09 3.53 4.91
C GLU A 168 2.64 4.50 5.96
N ARG A 169 3.78 5.14 5.67
CA ARG A 169 4.37 6.17 6.54
C ARG A 169 3.45 7.38 6.70
N GLU A 170 2.91 7.92 5.61
CA GLU A 170 2.03 9.10 5.66
C GLU A 170 0.74 8.82 6.45
N ILE A 171 0.21 7.60 6.36
CA ILE A 171 -0.92 7.14 7.17
C ILE A 171 -0.54 7.11 8.64
N GLN A 172 0.57 6.46 8.99
CA GLN A 172 1.03 6.37 10.39
C GLN A 172 1.25 7.76 10.99
N GLU A 173 1.96 8.64 10.28
CA GLU A 173 2.17 10.04 10.70
C GLU A 173 0.85 10.78 10.95
N THR A 174 -0.18 10.50 10.15
CA THR A 174 -1.49 11.15 10.29
C THR A 174 -2.28 10.57 11.45
N VAL A 175 -2.25 9.24 11.64
CA VAL A 175 -2.84 8.56 12.80
C VAL A 175 -2.23 9.10 14.10
N ASP A 176 -0.90 9.22 14.17
CA ASP A 176 -0.20 9.71 15.36
C ASP A 176 -0.63 11.14 15.72
N LYS A 177 -0.75 12.02 14.72
CA LYS A 177 -1.23 13.41 14.94
C LYS A 177 -2.68 13.47 15.41
N VAL A 178 -3.56 12.68 14.80
CA VAL A 178 -4.97 12.61 15.23
C VAL A 178 -5.08 12.03 16.64
N ALA A 179 -4.24 11.05 16.97
CA ALA A 179 -4.17 10.46 18.29
C ALA A 179 -3.74 11.48 19.35
N GLU A 180 -2.65 12.20 19.09
CA GLU A 180 -2.09 13.23 20.00
C GLU A 180 -3.11 14.36 20.25
N GLU A 181 -3.70 14.91 19.19
CA GLU A 181 -4.68 16.00 19.30
C GLU A 181 -6.00 15.55 19.94
N GLY A 182 -6.40 14.29 19.73
CA GLY A 182 -7.57 13.69 20.36
C GLY A 182 -7.33 13.23 21.81
N GLY A 183 -6.10 13.32 22.32
CA GLY A 183 -5.73 12.85 23.65
C GLY A 183 -5.80 11.34 23.81
N PHE A 184 -5.60 10.58 22.73
CA PHE A 184 -5.62 9.13 22.72
C PHE A 184 -4.26 8.55 23.10
N ASN A 185 -4.23 7.74 24.15
CA ASN A 185 -3.02 7.03 24.58
C ASN A 185 -2.84 5.67 23.89
N LEU A 186 -3.87 5.19 23.19
CA LEU A 186 -3.87 3.90 22.48
C LEU A 186 -4.77 4.03 21.25
N ILE A 187 -4.21 3.71 20.07
CA ILE A 187 -4.95 3.55 18.82
C ILE A 187 -4.92 2.08 18.40
N LEU A 188 -6.10 1.53 18.10
CA LEU A 188 -6.27 0.15 17.69
C LEU A 188 -6.69 0.08 16.22
N ASN A 189 -6.19 -0.93 15.50
CA ASN A 189 -6.55 -1.16 14.11
C ASN A 189 -7.83 -1.99 14.01
N ALA A 190 -8.90 -1.45 13.41
CA ALA A 190 -10.15 -2.19 13.18
C ALA A 190 -10.10 -3.14 11.99
N ALA A 191 -9.07 -3.07 11.14
CA ALA A 191 -8.99 -3.87 9.93
C ALA A 191 -8.79 -5.37 10.23
N ILE A 192 -9.50 -6.22 9.49
CA ILE A 192 -9.35 -7.68 9.58
C ILE A 192 -7.96 -8.07 9.05
N PRO A 193 -7.16 -8.85 9.80
CA PRO A 193 -5.83 -9.24 9.35
C PRO A 193 -5.90 -10.12 8.10
N ASN A 194 -5.16 -9.74 7.07
CA ASN A 194 -4.83 -10.60 5.93
C ASN A 194 -3.70 -11.56 6.34
N ASN A 195 -3.98 -12.87 6.32
CA ASN A 195 -3.00 -13.91 6.62
C ASN A 195 -2.03 -14.07 5.43
N GLY A 196 -1.08 -13.15 5.37
CA GLY A 196 -0.10 -13.00 4.30
C GLY A 196 0.51 -14.32 3.83
N LYS A 197 0.13 -14.72 2.61
CA LYS A 197 1.05 -15.41 1.70
C LYS A 197 1.07 -14.62 0.39
N ARG A 198 1.83 -13.52 0.39
CA ARG A 198 2.27 -12.82 -0.82
C ARG A 198 3.08 -13.79 -1.68
N ASN A 199 2.41 -14.56 -2.54
CA ASN A 199 3.06 -15.09 -3.73
C ASN A 199 2.96 -14.01 -4.81
N MET A 200 3.82 -12.98 -4.73
CA MET A 200 3.92 -11.95 -5.77
C MET A 200 4.17 -12.55 -7.17
N GLN A 201 4.67 -13.80 -7.23
CA GLN A 201 4.87 -14.57 -8.47
C GLN A 201 3.62 -15.29 -8.99
N ARG A 202 2.61 -15.63 -8.16
CA ARG A 202 1.35 -16.27 -8.63
C ARG A 202 0.23 -15.27 -8.89
N SER A 203 0.32 -14.06 -8.37
CA SER A 203 -0.68 -13.00 -8.60
C SER A 203 -0.70 -12.47 -10.03
N PHE A 204 0.31 -12.76 -10.85
CA PHE A 204 0.29 -12.48 -12.29
C PHE A 204 -0.61 -13.44 -13.10
N GLU A 205 -0.81 -14.70 -12.65
CA GLU A 205 -1.55 -15.73 -13.39
C GLU A 205 -3.03 -15.87 -12.98
N ILE A 206 -3.44 -15.40 -11.80
CA ILE A 206 -4.78 -15.69 -11.25
C ILE A 206 -5.84 -14.63 -11.59
N LEU A 207 -5.46 -13.48 -12.16
CA LEU A 207 -6.38 -12.34 -12.30
C LEU A 207 -6.71 -11.93 -13.74
N THR A 208 -6.28 -12.69 -14.76
CA THR A 208 -6.62 -12.37 -16.16
C THR A 208 -8.08 -12.69 -16.55
N ASP A 209 -8.84 -13.46 -15.76
CA ASP A 209 -10.18 -13.94 -16.19
C ASP A 209 -11.36 -13.59 -15.27
N LYS A 210 -11.13 -13.05 -14.06
CA LYS A 210 -12.21 -12.58 -13.17
C LYS A 210 -11.92 -11.15 -12.73
N ASN A 211 -11.96 -10.27 -13.71
CA ASN A 211 -11.78 -8.83 -13.57
C ASN A 211 -12.53 -8.31 -12.32
N LEU A 212 -11.81 -7.56 -11.48
CA LEU A 212 -12.41 -6.47 -10.71
C LEU A 212 -12.89 -5.45 -11.75
N SER A 213 -13.99 -5.76 -12.46
CA SER A 213 -14.50 -5.04 -13.63
C SER A 213 -14.88 -3.58 -13.36
N HIS A 214 -14.69 -3.13 -12.12
CA HIS A 214 -15.08 -1.81 -11.66
C HIS A 214 -14.00 -1.14 -10.78
N ALA A 215 -12.87 -1.78 -10.47
CA ALA A 215 -11.74 -1.11 -9.79
C ALA A 215 -10.88 -0.36 -10.81
N GLU A 216 -11.53 0.37 -11.72
CA GLU A 216 -10.87 1.21 -12.69
C GLU A 216 -10.24 2.37 -11.92
N THR A 217 -8.91 2.46 -11.98
CA THR A 217 -8.07 3.55 -11.45
C THR A 217 -8.69 4.93 -11.74
N ASP A 218 -9.33 5.02 -12.91
CA ASP A 218 -10.02 6.21 -13.41
C ASP A 218 -11.20 6.66 -12.52
N LEU A 219 -11.89 5.78 -11.80
CA LEU A 219 -13.07 6.14 -11.00
C LEU A 219 -12.71 6.87 -9.70
N TYR A 220 -11.70 6.40 -8.98
CA TYR A 220 -11.25 7.07 -7.76
C TYR A 220 -10.39 8.28 -8.05
N TYR A 221 -9.57 8.20 -9.10
CA TYR A 221 -8.89 9.37 -9.62
C TYR A 221 -9.88 10.44 -10.05
N ALA A 222 -10.88 10.15 -10.88
CA ALA A 222 -11.89 11.13 -11.29
C ALA A 222 -12.69 11.70 -10.12
N PHE A 223 -12.81 10.96 -9.00
CA PHE A 223 -13.44 11.45 -7.79
C PHE A 223 -12.53 12.41 -6.98
N LEU A 224 -11.22 12.16 -6.93
CA LEU A 224 -10.25 12.99 -6.19
C LEU A 224 -9.67 14.14 -7.01
N ALA A 225 -9.55 13.96 -8.33
CA ALA A 225 -9.08 14.92 -9.30
C ALA A 225 -10.14 16.00 -9.53
N ASN A 226 -10.37 16.80 -8.50
CA ASN A 226 -11.21 17.98 -8.54
C ASN A 226 -10.40 19.21 -8.97
N THR A 227 -9.81 19.16 -10.16
CA THR A 227 -9.80 20.38 -10.98
C THR A 227 -11.26 20.70 -11.27
N ARG A 228 -11.70 21.92 -10.95
CA ARG A 228 -13.09 22.37 -11.21
C ARG A 228 -13.50 21.91 -12.61
N GLU A 229 -14.43 20.96 -12.68
CA GLU A 229 -14.94 20.44 -13.93
C GLU A 229 -15.44 21.65 -14.75
N SER A 230 -14.81 21.92 -15.89
CA SER A 230 -15.27 23.01 -16.74
C SER A 230 -16.71 22.71 -17.19
N ALA A 231 -17.51 23.75 -17.42
CA ALA A 231 -18.89 23.57 -17.88
C ALA A 231 -19.00 22.72 -19.17
N GLN A 232 -17.92 22.67 -19.95
CA GLN A 232 -17.81 21.83 -21.14
C GLN A 232 -17.56 20.36 -20.79
N GLN A 233 -16.61 20.06 -19.89
CA GLN A 233 -16.35 18.68 -19.43
C GLN A 233 -17.58 18.06 -18.76
N LYS A 234 -18.32 18.85 -17.98
CA LYS A 234 -19.58 18.41 -17.36
C LYS A 234 -20.62 18.02 -18.41
N LYS A 235 -20.76 18.84 -19.46
CA LYS A 235 -21.65 18.53 -20.60
C LYS A 235 -21.19 17.30 -21.36
N ASP A 236 -19.90 17.17 -21.66
CA ASP A 236 -19.35 16.04 -22.41
C ASP A 236 -19.55 14.73 -21.63
N ARG A 237 -19.38 14.75 -20.29
CA ARG A 237 -19.68 13.61 -19.41
C ARG A 237 -21.17 13.30 -19.36
N GLU A 238 -22.04 14.30 -19.21
CA GLU A 238 -23.50 14.12 -19.22
C GLU A 238 -24.00 13.56 -20.57
N HIS A 239 -23.36 13.93 -21.67
CA HIS A 239 -23.67 13.46 -23.02
C HIS A 239 -23.17 12.03 -23.28
N ALA A 240 -22.04 11.64 -22.69
CA ALA A 240 -21.47 10.29 -22.77
C ALA A 240 -22.16 9.29 -21.83
N ALA A 241 -22.64 9.75 -20.66
CA ALA A 241 -23.19 8.88 -19.60
C ALA A 241 -24.71 8.64 -19.69
N GLY A 242 -25.41 9.23 -20.67
CA GLY A 242 -26.81 8.95 -21.00
C GLY A 242 -27.75 8.83 -19.80
N MET A 243 -28.20 9.95 -19.20
CA MET A 243 -29.21 10.00 -18.12
C MET A 243 -29.08 8.97 -16.96
N GLN A 244 -27.91 8.38 -16.72
CA GLN A 244 -27.68 7.62 -15.50
C GLN A 244 -27.25 8.59 -14.39
N LYS A 245 -27.97 8.52 -13.26
CA LYS A 245 -27.69 9.23 -12.00
C LYS A 245 -26.19 9.37 -11.77
N GLU A 246 -25.76 10.54 -11.29
CA GLU A 246 -24.40 10.80 -10.77
C GLU A 246 -23.76 9.49 -10.32
N ALA A 247 -22.86 8.94 -11.14
CA ALA A 247 -22.13 7.75 -10.77
C ALA A 247 -21.36 8.15 -9.52
N ASN A 248 -21.80 7.69 -8.36
CA ASN A 248 -21.23 8.04 -7.08
C ASN A 248 -19.90 7.29 -6.94
N GLY A 249 -18.91 7.71 -7.73
CA GLY A 249 -17.62 7.02 -7.90
C GLY A 249 -16.92 6.78 -6.57
N ALA A 250 -17.08 7.71 -5.60
CA ALA A 250 -16.64 7.50 -4.24
C ALA A 250 -17.38 6.38 -3.50
N ALA A 251 -18.71 6.32 -3.57
CA ALA A 251 -19.45 5.24 -2.94
C ALA A 251 -19.11 3.89 -3.57
N THR A 252 -19.01 3.84 -4.90
CA THR A 252 -18.60 2.65 -5.64
C THR A 252 -17.17 2.22 -5.26
N TRP A 253 -16.22 3.15 -5.19
CA TRP A 253 -14.85 2.87 -4.73
C TRP A 253 -14.80 2.43 -3.26
N LEU A 254 -15.58 3.06 -2.38
CA LEU A 254 -15.73 2.68 -0.98
C LEU A 254 -16.37 1.29 -0.80
N GLU A 255 -17.18 0.84 -1.75
CA GLU A 255 -17.72 -0.51 -1.77
C GLU A 255 -16.67 -1.51 -2.27
N GLN A 256 -15.91 -1.15 -3.30
CA GLN A 256 -14.87 -2.00 -3.90
C GLN A 256 -13.66 -2.21 -3.00
N SER A 257 -13.13 -1.14 -2.40
CA SER A 257 -12.02 -1.19 -1.44
C SER A 257 -12.28 -2.10 -0.24
N ARG A 258 -13.55 -2.45 0.00
CA ARG A 258 -13.99 -3.36 1.06
C ARG A 258 -14.28 -4.77 0.59
N GLN A 259 -14.20 -5.04 -0.71
CA GLN A 259 -14.29 -6.41 -1.20
C GLN A 259 -13.09 -7.20 -0.65
N PRO A 260 -13.31 -8.40 -0.10
CA PRO A 260 -12.21 -9.23 0.42
C PRO A 260 -11.08 -9.41 -0.59
N ALA A 261 -11.41 -9.56 -1.88
CA ALA A 261 -10.43 -9.68 -2.95
C ALA A 261 -9.51 -8.44 -3.07
N VAL A 262 -10.02 -7.22 -2.87
CA VAL A 262 -9.21 -5.99 -2.87
C VAL A 262 -8.42 -5.89 -1.57
N GLN A 263 -9.01 -6.24 -0.44
CA GLN A 263 -8.34 -6.24 0.87
C GLN A 263 -7.18 -7.24 0.94
N GLU A 264 -7.30 -8.38 0.26
CA GLU A 264 -6.23 -9.37 0.13
C GLU A 264 -5.04 -8.86 -0.70
N GLN A 265 -5.29 -7.93 -1.61
CA GLN A 265 -4.31 -7.34 -2.52
C GLN A 265 -3.72 -6.05 -1.97
N LEU A 266 -4.43 -5.37 -1.07
CA LEU A 266 -3.93 -4.17 -0.42
C LEU A 266 -2.64 -4.51 0.33
N PRO A 267 -1.56 -3.75 0.09
CA PRO A 267 -0.24 -4.01 0.66
C PRO A 267 -0.14 -3.53 2.10
N ILE A 268 -1.16 -3.82 2.92
CA ILE A 268 -1.20 -3.45 4.32
C ILE A 268 -0.46 -4.54 5.08
N ASN A 269 0.47 -4.14 5.95
CA ASN A 269 0.95 -5.02 7.00
C ASN A 269 -0.06 -4.92 8.15
N PRO A 270 -1.01 -5.86 8.30
CA PRO A 270 -1.95 -5.77 9.40
C PRO A 270 -1.17 -5.98 10.70
N HIS A 271 -0.95 -4.91 11.46
CA HIS A 271 -0.64 -5.04 12.88
C HIS A 271 -1.87 -5.67 13.55
N PRO A 272 -1.70 -6.76 14.31
CA PRO A 272 -2.82 -7.53 14.83
C PRO A 272 -3.49 -6.74 15.95
N LEU A 273 -4.81 -6.50 15.86
CA LEU A 273 -5.79 -6.44 16.97
C LEU A 273 -7.12 -5.84 16.48
N VAL A 274 -8.03 -6.69 15.96
CA VAL A 274 -9.42 -6.27 15.73
C VAL A 274 -10.15 -6.25 17.07
N LEU A 275 -10.45 -5.05 17.59
CA LEU A 275 -11.29 -4.88 18.78
C LEU A 275 -12.55 -4.09 18.42
N ARG A 276 -13.69 -4.50 18.99
CA ARG A 276 -14.97 -3.80 18.88
C ARG A 276 -15.12 -2.84 20.05
N GLY A 277 -15.25 -1.54 19.78
CA GLY A 277 -15.39 -0.46 20.77
C GLY A 277 -14.23 0.55 20.71
N GLY A 278 -14.43 1.78 21.20
CA GLY A 278 -13.49 2.91 21.09
C GLY A 278 -14.02 4.03 20.21
N ILE A 279 -13.34 5.18 20.18
CA ILE A 279 -13.70 6.34 19.35
C ILE A 279 -13.11 6.13 17.96
N ASP A 280 -13.96 6.01 16.95
CA ASP A 280 -13.50 5.85 15.56
C ASP A 280 -12.91 7.16 15.03
N ILE A 281 -11.62 7.14 14.70
CA ILE A 281 -10.87 8.27 14.15
C ILE A 281 -10.64 8.15 12.64
N THR A 282 -11.16 7.09 12.00
CA THR A 282 -10.94 6.78 10.57
C THR A 282 -11.31 7.95 9.67
N THR A 283 -12.49 8.55 9.85
CA THR A 283 -12.94 9.69 9.05
C THR A 283 -12.00 10.89 9.18
N GLU A 284 -11.53 11.19 10.41
CA GLU A 284 -10.63 12.32 10.66
C GLU A 284 -9.25 12.10 10.04
N VAL A 285 -8.72 10.87 10.11
CA VAL A 285 -7.46 10.49 9.45
C VAL A 285 -7.57 10.67 7.93
N VAL A 286 -8.64 10.15 7.30
CA VAL A 286 -8.88 10.29 5.85
C VAL A 286 -9.00 11.77 5.47
N LYS A 287 -9.76 12.55 6.23
CA LYS A 287 -9.94 14.00 6.00
C LYS A 287 -8.61 14.74 6.01
N ARG A 288 -7.71 14.45 6.95
CA ARG A 288 -6.38 15.09 7.01
C ARG A 288 -5.49 14.70 5.85
N LEU A 289 -5.52 13.44 5.43
CA LEU A 289 -4.81 13.00 4.23
C LEU A 289 -5.31 13.75 3.00
N LEU A 290 -6.62 13.84 2.78
CA LEU A 290 -7.20 14.59 1.65
C LEU A 290 -6.79 16.07 1.66
N LYS A 291 -6.84 16.72 2.84
CA LYS A 291 -6.38 18.12 3.00
C LYS A 291 -4.89 18.29 2.71
N ARG A 292 -4.04 17.35 3.15
CA ARG A 292 -2.59 17.36 2.86
C ARG A 292 -2.31 17.37 1.36
N TYR A 293 -3.15 16.68 0.59
CA TYR A 293 -3.07 16.61 -0.87
C TYR A 293 -3.89 17.69 -1.60
N LYS A 294 -4.43 18.67 -0.87
CA LYS A 294 -5.22 19.79 -1.41
C LYS A 294 -6.43 19.33 -2.25
N CYS A 295 -7.04 18.21 -1.87
CA CYS A 295 -8.32 17.82 -2.45
C CYS A 295 -9.39 18.88 -2.12
N ASP A 296 -10.37 19.04 -3.02
CA ASP A 296 -11.45 20.01 -2.88
C ASP A 296 -12.30 19.74 -1.62
N ASP A 297 -12.69 20.81 -0.92
CA ASP A 297 -13.51 20.72 0.29
C ASP A 297 -14.85 20.03 0.02
N GLU A 298 -15.43 20.18 -1.17
CA GLU A 298 -16.67 19.48 -1.54
C GLU A 298 -16.48 17.96 -1.62
N VAL A 299 -15.32 17.50 -2.12
CA VAL A 299 -14.95 16.07 -2.18
C VAL A 299 -14.76 15.52 -0.76
N ILE A 300 -14.07 16.29 0.08
CA ILE A 300 -13.85 15.94 1.49
C ILE A 300 -15.20 15.81 2.21
N GLU A 301 -16.10 16.78 2.05
CA GLU A 301 -17.41 16.76 2.69
C GLU A 301 -18.28 15.59 2.21
N ARG A 302 -18.24 15.26 0.91
CA ARG A 302 -18.95 14.11 0.33
C ARG A 302 -18.42 12.79 0.91
N LEU A 303 -17.10 12.60 0.98
CA LEU A 303 -16.50 11.41 1.59
C LEU A 303 -16.81 11.32 3.08
N GLU A 304 -16.70 12.42 3.82
CA GLU A 304 -17.03 12.49 5.25
C GLU A 304 -18.49 12.06 5.48
N LYS A 305 -19.44 12.55 4.68
CA LYS A 305 -20.85 12.11 4.72
C LYS A 305 -21.01 10.62 4.42
N LEU A 306 -20.27 10.06 3.46
CA LEU A 306 -20.34 8.63 3.12
C LEU A 306 -19.77 7.75 4.24
N LEU A 307 -18.64 8.14 4.84
CA LEU A 307 -18.01 7.44 5.95
C LEU A 307 -18.88 7.50 7.21
N ASN A 308 -19.43 8.68 7.54
CA ASN A 308 -20.26 8.86 8.74
C ASN A 308 -21.64 8.21 8.62
N LYS A 309 -22.28 8.20 7.45
CA LYS A 309 -23.54 7.44 7.23
C LYS A 309 -23.39 5.94 7.49
N ARG A 310 -22.17 5.43 7.39
CA ARG A 310 -21.85 4.01 7.53
C ARG A 310 -21.49 3.61 8.97
N ASN A 311 -21.28 4.60 9.86
CA ASN A 311 -21.20 4.44 11.30
C ASN A 311 -22.47 5.00 11.97
N PRO A 312 -23.60 4.26 11.98
CA PRO A 312 -24.83 4.72 12.62
C PRO A 312 -24.77 4.60 14.16
N ARG A 313 -23.60 4.83 14.78
CA ARG A 313 -23.43 4.78 16.24
C ARG A 313 -22.73 6.04 16.74
N ASN A 314 -23.49 7.13 16.67
CA ASN A 314 -23.70 7.99 17.83
C ASN A 314 -25.12 7.73 18.32
#